data_AF-A0A562JEH6-F1
#
_entry.id   AF-A0A562JEH6-F1
#
_cell.length_a   1.000
_cell.length_b   1.000
_cell.length_c   1.000
_cell.angle_alpha   90.00
_cell.angle_beta   90.00
_cell.angle_gamma   90.00
#
_symmetry.space_group_name_H-M   'P 1'
#
loop_
_entity.id
_entity.type
_entity.pdbx_description
1 polymer ?
#
loop_
_entity_poly.entity_id
_entity_poly.type
_entity_poly.pdbx_seq_one_letter_code
_entity_poly.pdbx_strand_id
1 'polypeptide(L)'
;MKNAIVLVFILLIVILSGCDKNSNDVNKVEYITEKIVVDDAIISSNDDFRVIEPVWWSVSIYDGEKQYNKDLAKFTKPQRYVFAIEWYLSEVNNGGHDQFYYNSTGIVWEDAMKGFQEIGASENYDIIKESAVMLGGKPNKDREKRRDELEKYEPDFSELDDRYYTSEKSMLEKLHEYIKANEKDFYFNGEVKKPK
;
A
#
# COMPACT_ATOMS: atom_id res chain seq x y z
N MET A 1 3.54 6.70 19.69
CA MET A 1 2.39 5.81 20.05
C MET A 1 1.02 6.26 19.51
N LYS A 2 0.88 7.42 18.83
CA LYS A 2 -0.42 7.83 18.24
C LYS A 2 -0.60 7.42 16.76
N ASN A 3 0.48 7.16 16.02
CA ASN A 3 0.39 6.91 14.58
C ASN A 3 0.03 5.45 14.24
N ALA A 4 0.39 4.48 15.10
CA ALA A 4 0.06 3.07 14.90
C ALA A 4 -1.45 2.77 15.03
N ILE A 5 -2.22 3.65 15.66
CA ILE A 5 -3.66 3.43 15.89
C ILE A 5 -4.47 3.76 14.63
N VAL A 6 -4.02 4.68 13.77
CA VAL A 6 -4.79 5.11 12.59
C VAL A 6 -4.78 4.06 11.48
N LEU A 7 -3.66 3.35 11.25
CA LEU A 7 -3.60 2.29 10.24
C LEU A 7 -4.51 1.09 10.57
N VAL A 8 -4.58 0.69 11.85
CA VAL A 8 -5.40 -0.46 12.28
C VAL A 8 -6.90 -0.23 12.09
N PHE A 9 -7.38 1.03 12.19
CA PHE A 9 -8.80 1.34 12.00
C PHE A 9 -9.26 1.36 10.54
N ILE A 10 -8.37 1.66 9.57
CA ILE A 10 -8.74 1.68 8.15
C ILE A 10 -8.92 0.26 7.61
N LEU A 11 -8.16 -0.72 8.11
CA LEU A 11 -8.25 -2.11 7.68
C LEU A 11 -9.67 -2.71 7.89
N LEU A 12 -10.38 -2.28 8.94
CA LEU A 12 -11.72 -2.78 9.28
C LEU A 12 -12.84 -2.24 8.36
N ILE A 13 -12.66 -1.07 7.73
CA ILE A 13 -13.71 -0.45 6.91
C ILE A 13 -13.77 -1.07 5.50
N VAL A 14 -12.67 -1.65 5.00
CA VAL A 14 -12.57 -2.07 3.58
C VAL A 14 -12.74 -3.58 3.35
N ILE A 15 -12.83 -4.39 4.42
CA ILE A 15 -13.09 -5.84 4.34
C ILE A 15 -14.47 -6.16 3.71
N LEU A 16 -15.40 -5.20 3.66
CA LEU A 16 -16.80 -5.45 3.23
C LEU A 16 -17.06 -5.37 1.71
N SER A 17 -16.08 -5.08 0.85
CA SER A 17 -16.33 -4.99 -0.60
C SER A 17 -15.87 -6.21 -1.42
N GLY A 18 -15.40 -7.28 -0.77
CA GLY A 18 -15.00 -8.52 -1.43
C GLY A 18 -15.97 -9.66 -1.18
N CYS A 19 -16.96 -9.83 -2.07
CA CYS A 19 -17.87 -10.97 -2.15
C CYS A 19 -18.67 -11.33 -0.88
N ASP A 20 -19.87 -10.76 -0.76
CA ASP A 20 -20.98 -11.53 -0.18
C ASP A 20 -22.31 -11.15 -0.86
N LYS A 21 -22.94 -12.09 -1.56
CA LYS A 21 -24.22 -11.90 -2.25
C LYS A 21 -25.43 -12.24 -1.38
N ASN A 22 -25.27 -12.36 -0.06
CA ASN A 22 -26.37 -12.61 0.86
C ASN A 22 -26.08 -12.07 2.27
N SER A 23 -26.19 -10.76 2.47
CA SER A 23 -26.62 -10.21 3.76
C SER A 23 -27.30 -8.86 3.55
N ASN A 24 -28.60 -8.82 3.85
CA ASN A 24 -29.39 -7.59 3.92
C ASN A 24 -29.06 -6.86 5.24
N ASP A 25 -27.87 -6.27 5.38
CA ASP A 25 -27.60 -5.08 6.23
C ASP A 25 -26.13 -4.62 6.18
N VAL A 26 -25.53 -4.49 4.99
CA VAL A 26 -24.21 -3.83 4.90
C VAL A 26 -24.44 -2.33 4.89
N ASN A 27 -24.10 -1.67 6.01
CA ASN A 27 -24.02 -0.21 6.09
C ASN A 27 -23.37 0.34 4.82
N LYS A 28 -24.15 1.00 3.96
CA LYS A 28 -23.63 1.63 2.76
C LYS A 28 -22.64 2.70 3.20
N VAL A 29 -21.35 2.48 2.95
CA VAL A 29 -20.31 3.47 3.27
C VAL A 29 -20.67 4.78 2.59
N GLU A 30 -20.97 5.81 3.37
CA GLU A 30 -21.19 7.16 2.87
C GLU A 30 -19.84 7.76 2.47
N TYR A 31 -19.82 8.44 1.33
CA TYR A 31 -18.62 9.14 0.86
C TYR A 31 -18.87 10.64 0.86
N ILE A 32 -17.85 11.38 1.26
CA ILE A 32 -17.79 12.83 1.14
C ILE A 32 -16.72 13.22 0.12
N THR A 33 -16.94 14.36 -0.53
CA THR A 33 -15.89 15.05 -1.28
C THR A 33 -15.29 16.11 -0.38
N GLU A 34 -14.00 16.02 -0.10
CA GLU A 34 -13.27 16.97 0.72
C GLU A 34 -12.16 17.60 -0.09
N LYS A 35 -11.91 18.89 0.13
CA LYS A 35 -10.75 19.57 -0.44
C LYS A 35 -9.53 19.25 0.42
N ILE A 36 -8.55 18.57 -0.17
CA ILE A 36 -7.27 18.25 0.48
C ILE A 36 -6.18 19.15 -0.09
N VAL A 37 -5.34 19.67 0.80
CA VAL A 37 -4.14 20.42 0.46
C VAL A 37 -2.95 19.76 1.14
N VAL A 38 -1.96 19.35 0.35
CA VAL A 38 -0.64 18.93 0.82
C VAL A 38 0.34 20.03 0.43
N ASP A 39 0.83 20.75 1.43
CA ASP A 39 1.78 21.84 1.30
C ASP A 39 2.98 21.62 2.24
N ASP A 40 3.87 22.60 2.34
CA ASP A 40 5.07 22.54 3.18
C ASP A 40 4.77 22.21 4.65
N ALA A 41 3.62 22.68 5.17
CA ALA A 41 3.25 22.45 6.55
C ALA A 41 2.85 20.99 6.80
N ILE A 42 2.17 20.36 5.82
CA ILE A 42 1.86 18.93 5.87
C ILE A 42 3.12 18.09 5.73
N ILE A 43 3.95 18.39 4.75
CA ILE A 43 5.20 17.65 4.48
C ILE A 43 6.14 17.72 5.69
N SER A 44 6.27 18.89 6.32
CA SER A 44 7.13 19.07 7.50
C SER A 44 6.56 18.48 8.79
N SER A 45 5.32 17.97 8.78
CA SER A 45 4.68 17.42 9.99
C SER A 45 5.13 16.00 10.35
N ASN A 46 5.84 15.31 9.43
CA ASN A 46 6.19 13.88 9.56
C ASN A 46 4.96 12.98 9.80
N ASP A 47 3.84 13.34 9.19
CA ASP A 47 2.62 12.54 9.12
C ASP A 47 2.47 12.00 7.70
N ASP A 48 3.12 10.86 7.44
CA ASP A 48 3.20 10.26 6.11
C ASP A 48 1.82 9.98 5.52
N PHE A 49 0.87 9.56 6.36
CA PHE A 49 -0.51 9.34 5.94
C PHE A 49 -1.14 10.62 5.39
N ARG A 50 -0.96 11.77 6.04
CA ARG A 50 -1.49 13.06 5.53
C ARG A 50 -0.82 13.48 4.23
N VAL A 51 0.47 13.16 4.05
CA VAL A 51 1.20 13.42 2.81
C VAL A 51 0.64 12.58 1.64
N ILE A 52 0.31 11.31 1.89
CA ILE A 52 -0.24 10.41 0.86
C ILE A 52 -1.77 10.32 0.85
N GLU A 53 -2.47 11.06 1.70
CA GLU A 53 -3.94 11.04 1.79
C GLU A 53 -4.62 11.19 0.42
N PRO A 54 -4.16 12.08 -0.49
CA PRO A 54 -4.75 12.19 -1.82
C PRO A 54 -4.69 10.89 -2.64
N VAL A 55 -3.54 10.20 -2.65
CA VAL A 55 -3.36 8.95 -3.41
C VAL A 55 -4.06 7.79 -2.71
N TRP A 56 -4.05 7.76 -1.37
CA TRP A 56 -4.70 6.74 -0.55
C TRP A 56 -6.19 6.58 -0.87
N TRP A 57 -6.90 7.71 -0.98
CA TRP A 57 -8.34 7.69 -1.25
C TRP A 57 -8.72 7.71 -2.73
N SER A 58 -7.77 8.01 -3.62
CA SER A 58 -8.04 8.13 -5.06
C SER A 58 -7.66 6.89 -5.88
N VAL A 59 -6.87 5.98 -5.32
CA VAL A 59 -6.38 4.77 -6.01
C VAL A 59 -7.10 3.54 -5.49
N SER A 60 -7.79 2.83 -6.39
CA SER A 60 -8.39 1.53 -6.06
C SER A 60 -7.40 0.39 -6.23
N ILE A 61 -7.14 -0.35 -5.14
CA ILE A 61 -6.44 -1.64 -5.17
C ILE A 61 -7.40 -2.83 -5.40
N TYR A 62 -8.70 -2.56 -5.53
CA TYR A 62 -9.75 -3.59 -5.59
C TYR A 62 -10.31 -3.82 -6.99
N ASP A 63 -10.29 -2.78 -7.85
CA ASP A 63 -10.95 -2.80 -9.16
C ASP A 63 -10.04 -3.28 -10.30
N GLY A 64 -8.95 -3.98 -9.96
CA GLY A 64 -8.03 -4.60 -10.89
C GLY A 64 -7.02 -3.65 -11.54
N GLU A 65 -6.05 -4.24 -12.25
CA GLU A 65 -4.85 -3.56 -12.77
C GLU A 65 -5.15 -2.36 -13.68
N LYS A 66 -6.17 -2.47 -14.54
CA LYS A 66 -6.53 -1.37 -15.45
C LYS A 66 -6.98 -0.12 -14.69
N GLN A 67 -7.80 -0.30 -13.66
CA GLN A 67 -8.31 0.82 -12.86
C GLN A 67 -7.20 1.35 -11.93
N TYR A 68 -6.44 0.46 -11.30
CA TYR A 68 -5.25 0.80 -10.52
C TYR A 68 -4.28 1.70 -11.30
N ASN A 69 -3.88 1.29 -12.50
CA ASN A 69 -2.99 2.08 -13.36
C ASN A 69 -3.59 3.41 -13.81
N LYS A 70 -4.90 3.44 -14.11
CA LYS A 70 -5.61 4.67 -14.50
C LYS A 70 -5.64 5.68 -13.36
N ASP A 71 -5.85 5.23 -12.12
CA ASP A 71 -5.87 6.13 -10.96
C ASP A 71 -4.48 6.61 -10.58
N LEU A 72 -3.49 5.71 -10.56
CA LEU A 72 -2.09 6.08 -10.32
C LEU A 72 -1.58 7.12 -11.31
N ALA A 73 -2.04 7.09 -12.58
CA ALA A 73 -1.60 8.03 -13.63
C ALA A 73 -1.74 9.52 -13.25
N LYS A 74 -2.60 9.85 -12.27
CA LYS A 74 -2.84 11.21 -11.77
C LYS A 74 -1.77 11.70 -10.78
N PHE A 75 -0.96 10.79 -10.23
CA PHE A 75 -0.02 11.05 -9.14
C PHE A 75 1.43 10.96 -9.60
N THR A 76 2.34 11.65 -8.90
CA THR A 76 3.78 11.60 -9.17
C THR A 76 4.36 10.24 -8.78
N LYS A 77 5.54 9.88 -9.30
CA LYS A 77 6.20 8.63 -8.90
C LYS A 77 6.46 8.56 -7.39
N PRO A 78 6.98 9.62 -6.72
CA PRO A 78 7.15 9.60 -5.26
C PRO A 78 5.87 9.29 -4.49
N GLN A 79 4.73 9.90 -4.86
CA GLN A 79 3.44 9.62 -4.23
C GLN A 79 3.04 8.14 -4.37
N ARG A 80 3.20 7.56 -5.57
CA ARG A 80 2.87 6.15 -5.84
C ARG A 80 3.73 5.19 -5.04
N TYR A 81 5.03 5.49 -4.91
CA TYR A 81 5.96 4.64 -4.15
C TYR A 81 5.68 4.64 -2.67
N VAL A 82 5.48 5.82 -2.05
CA VAL A 82 5.13 5.88 -0.63
C VAL A 82 3.79 5.18 -0.37
N PHE A 83 2.79 5.39 -1.23
CA PHE A 83 1.51 4.65 -1.16
C PHE A 83 1.68 3.13 -1.23
N ALA A 84 2.48 2.62 -2.17
CA ALA A 84 2.68 1.20 -2.33
C ALA A 84 3.48 0.59 -1.18
N ILE A 85 4.49 1.31 -0.67
CA ILE A 85 5.26 0.90 0.51
C ILE A 85 4.34 0.83 1.73
N GLU A 86 3.56 1.86 2.01
CA GLU A 86 2.65 1.90 3.17
C GLU A 86 1.65 0.73 3.16
N TRP A 87 1.07 0.41 1.98
CA TRP A 87 0.22 -0.76 1.82
C TRP A 87 0.96 -2.09 2.09
N TYR A 88 2.18 -2.22 1.56
CA TYR A 88 3.00 -3.40 1.79
C TYR A 88 3.34 -3.56 3.28
N LEU A 89 3.84 -2.50 3.93
CA LEU A 89 4.18 -2.51 5.35
C LEU A 89 2.96 -2.88 6.20
N SER A 90 1.80 -2.29 5.90
CA SER A 90 0.55 -2.57 6.61
C SER A 90 0.13 -4.04 6.55
N GLU A 91 0.22 -4.68 5.38
CA GLU A 91 -0.20 -6.08 5.22
C GLU A 91 0.81 -7.06 5.82
N VAL A 92 2.09 -6.86 5.53
CA VAL A 92 3.14 -7.76 6.02
C VAL A 92 3.24 -7.69 7.54
N ASN A 93 3.10 -6.50 8.15
CA ASN A 93 3.02 -6.37 9.61
C ASN A 93 1.80 -7.07 10.24
N ASN A 94 0.72 -7.24 9.49
CA ASN A 94 -0.51 -7.84 10.01
C ASN A 94 -0.56 -9.36 9.82
N GLY A 95 0.00 -9.89 8.73
CA GLY A 95 -0.10 -11.31 8.40
C GLY A 95 0.99 -11.85 7.48
N GLY A 96 2.15 -11.19 7.41
CA GLY A 96 3.28 -11.62 6.58
C GLY A 96 3.02 -11.53 5.07
N HIS A 97 3.96 -12.08 4.30
CA HIS A 97 3.84 -12.12 2.84
C HIS A 97 2.65 -12.97 2.35
N ASP A 98 2.24 -13.98 3.11
CA ASP A 98 1.04 -14.77 2.79
C ASP A 98 -0.19 -13.88 2.68
N GLN A 99 -0.44 -13.04 3.70
CA GLN A 99 -1.57 -12.12 3.68
C GLN A 99 -1.43 -11.08 2.57
N PHE A 100 -0.23 -10.50 2.41
CA PHE A 100 0.04 -9.50 1.37
C PHE A 100 -0.31 -10.01 -0.03
N TYR A 101 0.13 -11.21 -0.40
CA TYR A 101 -0.16 -11.78 -1.71
C TYR A 101 -1.59 -12.32 -1.84
N TYR A 102 -2.15 -12.89 -0.77
CA TYR A 102 -3.51 -13.42 -0.78
C TYR A 102 -4.59 -12.33 -0.94
N ASN A 103 -4.34 -11.14 -0.39
CA ASN A 103 -5.27 -10.01 -0.43
C ASN A 103 -5.18 -9.20 -1.73
N SER A 104 -6.14 -8.29 -1.92
CA SER A 104 -6.12 -7.35 -3.05
C SER A 104 -4.85 -6.48 -3.06
N THR A 105 -4.28 -6.23 -1.89
CA THR A 105 -3.11 -5.38 -1.67
C THR A 105 -1.88 -5.85 -2.44
N GLY A 106 -1.70 -7.15 -2.68
CA GLY A 106 -0.58 -7.65 -3.49
C GLY A 106 -0.52 -7.08 -4.91
N ILE A 107 -1.55 -6.38 -5.41
CA ILE A 107 -1.48 -5.61 -6.65
C ILE A 107 -0.34 -4.57 -6.66
N VAL A 108 0.02 -4.04 -5.49
CA VAL A 108 1.04 -2.98 -5.35
C VAL A 108 2.49 -3.50 -5.37
N TRP A 109 2.71 -4.82 -5.40
CA TRP A 109 4.02 -5.44 -5.16
C TRP A 109 5.18 -4.83 -5.97
N GLU A 110 4.94 -4.56 -7.25
CA GLU A 110 5.98 -4.05 -8.14
C GLU A 110 6.30 -2.57 -7.87
N ASP A 111 5.30 -1.79 -7.48
CA ASP A 111 5.48 -0.38 -7.10
C ASP A 111 6.13 -0.26 -5.72
N ALA A 112 5.80 -1.16 -4.78
CA ALA A 112 6.46 -1.25 -3.48
C ALA A 112 7.95 -1.63 -3.66
N MET A 113 8.25 -2.63 -4.49
CA MET A 113 9.62 -3.02 -4.82
C MET A 113 10.43 -1.86 -5.42
N LYS A 114 9.88 -1.17 -6.43
CA LYS A 114 10.52 0.02 -7.02
C LYS A 114 10.69 1.14 -6.00
N GLY A 115 9.71 1.33 -5.12
CA GLY A 115 9.78 2.28 -4.01
C GLY A 115 10.93 1.97 -3.05
N PHE A 116 11.06 0.71 -2.59
CA PHE A 116 12.16 0.31 -1.72
C PHE A 116 13.53 0.53 -2.36
N GLN A 117 13.64 0.25 -3.67
CA GLN A 117 14.85 0.57 -4.42
C GLN A 117 15.15 2.07 -4.43
N GLU A 118 14.15 2.90 -4.71
CA GLU A 118 14.29 4.35 -4.81
C GLU A 118 14.70 5.00 -3.48
N ILE A 119 14.15 4.54 -2.35
CA ILE A 119 14.47 5.07 -1.02
C ILE A 119 15.73 4.46 -0.38
N GLY A 120 16.44 3.57 -1.10
CA GLY A 120 17.62 2.89 -0.59
C GLY A 120 17.34 1.95 0.57
N ALA A 121 16.17 1.30 0.59
CA ALA A 121 15.82 0.20 1.49
C ALA A 121 16.19 -1.13 0.83
N SER A 122 17.49 -1.39 0.69
CA SER A 122 18.01 -2.54 -0.08
C SER A 122 17.51 -3.89 0.44
N GLU A 123 17.46 -4.09 1.76
CA GLU A 123 16.97 -5.34 2.35
C GLU A 123 15.50 -5.57 2.01
N ASN A 124 14.65 -4.55 2.14
CA ASN A 124 13.22 -4.65 1.78
C ASN A 124 13.02 -4.85 0.28
N TYR A 125 13.87 -4.25 -0.57
CA TYR A 125 13.88 -4.50 -2.01
C TYR A 125 14.21 -5.96 -2.33
N ASP A 126 15.24 -6.52 -1.68
CA ASP A 126 15.64 -7.91 -1.89
C ASP A 126 14.55 -8.88 -1.38
N ILE A 127 13.98 -8.63 -0.21
CA ILE A 127 12.89 -9.43 0.37
C ILE A 127 11.68 -9.50 -0.59
N ILE A 128 11.15 -8.36 -1.05
CA ILE A 128 9.97 -8.37 -1.93
C ILE A 128 10.26 -8.97 -3.32
N LYS A 129 11.51 -8.85 -3.78
CA LYS A 129 11.96 -9.46 -5.02
C LYS A 129 12.08 -10.98 -4.89
N GLU A 130 12.67 -11.46 -3.80
CA GLU A 130 12.77 -12.89 -3.48
C GLU A 130 11.38 -13.51 -3.31
N SER A 131 10.48 -12.86 -2.56
CA SER A 131 9.11 -13.35 -2.40
C SER A 131 8.35 -13.38 -3.72
N ALA A 132 8.55 -12.38 -4.61
CA ALA A 132 7.99 -12.43 -5.97
C ALA A 132 8.54 -13.60 -6.80
N VAL A 133 9.83 -13.96 -6.66
CA VAL A 133 10.44 -15.13 -7.31
C VAL A 133 9.79 -16.44 -6.85
N MET A 134 9.45 -16.54 -5.56
CA MET A 134 8.74 -17.72 -5.02
C MET A 134 7.34 -17.90 -5.62
N LEU A 135 6.72 -16.84 -6.14
CA LEU A 135 5.48 -16.88 -6.94
C LEU A 135 5.73 -16.92 -8.47
N GLY A 136 6.89 -17.38 -8.92
CA GLY A 136 7.22 -17.47 -10.35
C GLY A 136 7.73 -16.17 -10.98
N GLY A 137 8.18 -15.21 -10.17
CA GLY A 137 8.92 -14.00 -10.58
C GLY A 137 8.07 -12.83 -11.05
N LYS A 138 6.78 -13.07 -11.33
CA LYS A 138 5.84 -12.02 -11.71
C LYS A 138 4.44 -12.29 -11.14
N PRO A 139 4.24 -12.15 -9.82
CA PRO A 139 2.94 -12.34 -9.19
C PRO A 139 1.83 -11.59 -9.93
N ASN A 140 0.70 -12.27 -10.16
CA ASN A 140 -0.40 -11.73 -10.94
C ASN A 140 -0.96 -10.44 -10.32
N LYS A 141 -1.36 -9.46 -11.12
CA LYS A 141 -2.06 -8.27 -10.59
C LYS A 141 -3.51 -8.56 -10.24
N ASP A 142 -4.11 -9.58 -10.86
CA ASP A 142 -5.42 -10.10 -10.48
C ASP A 142 -5.33 -10.95 -9.21
N ARG A 143 -6.22 -10.70 -8.24
CA ARG A 143 -6.16 -11.35 -6.93
C ARG A 143 -6.41 -12.85 -7.01
N GLU A 144 -7.45 -13.30 -7.72
CA GLU A 144 -7.80 -14.71 -7.73
C GLU A 144 -6.73 -15.52 -8.49
N LYS A 145 -6.20 -14.97 -9.59
CA LYS A 145 -5.05 -15.61 -10.27
C LYS A 145 -3.80 -15.67 -9.40
N ARG A 146 -3.56 -14.66 -8.54
CA ARG A 146 -2.44 -14.70 -7.60
C ARG A 146 -2.66 -15.71 -6.49
N ARG A 147 -3.91 -15.96 -6.07
CA ARG A 147 -4.25 -17.05 -5.15
C ARG A 147 -4.01 -18.42 -5.80
N ASP A 148 -4.35 -18.58 -7.07
CA ASP A 148 -3.98 -19.80 -7.82
C ASP A 148 -2.45 -19.98 -7.88
N GLU A 149 -1.68 -18.89 -7.96
CA GLU A 149 -0.21 -18.94 -7.90
C GLU A 149 0.29 -19.35 -6.50
N LEU A 150 -0.32 -18.85 -5.42
CA LEU A 150 -0.01 -19.27 -4.04
C LEU A 150 -0.30 -20.76 -3.84
N GLU A 151 -1.45 -21.26 -4.29
CA GLU A 151 -1.81 -22.68 -4.21
C GLU A 151 -0.88 -23.55 -5.07
N LYS A 152 -0.46 -23.05 -6.24
CA LYS A 152 0.42 -23.79 -7.14
C LYS A 152 1.85 -23.90 -6.62
N TYR A 153 2.40 -22.83 -6.07
CA TYR A 153 3.81 -22.77 -5.69
C TYR A 153 4.06 -23.11 -4.21
N GLU A 154 3.01 -23.02 -3.37
CA GLU A 154 3.07 -23.27 -1.92
C GLU A 154 4.32 -22.68 -1.25
N PRO A 155 4.59 -21.37 -1.44
CA PRO A 155 5.81 -20.75 -0.95
C PRO A 155 5.83 -20.70 0.59
N ASP A 156 6.99 -20.96 1.18
CA ASP A 156 7.25 -20.71 2.60
C ASP A 156 7.97 -19.37 2.77
N PHE A 157 7.24 -18.35 3.22
CA PHE A 157 7.78 -17.00 3.40
C PHE A 157 8.42 -16.74 4.77
N SER A 158 8.45 -17.73 5.67
CA SER A 158 8.83 -17.53 7.08
C SER A 158 10.19 -16.85 7.25
N GLU A 159 11.22 -17.27 6.48
CA GLU A 159 12.55 -16.65 6.52
C GLU A 159 12.53 -15.19 6.03
N LEU A 160 11.73 -14.89 5.00
CA LEU A 160 11.60 -13.54 4.45
C LEU A 160 10.85 -12.61 5.41
N ASP A 161 9.83 -13.11 6.08
CA ASP A 161 9.10 -12.39 7.11
C ASP A 161 10.02 -12.07 8.31
N ASP A 162 10.82 -13.04 8.78
CA ASP A 162 11.78 -12.82 9.88
C ASP A 162 12.84 -11.76 9.52
N ARG A 163 13.38 -11.80 8.29
CA ARG A 163 14.29 -10.77 7.76
C ARG A 163 13.62 -9.41 7.71
N TYR A 164 12.38 -9.37 7.23
CA TYR A 164 11.60 -8.14 7.14
C TYR A 164 11.43 -7.47 8.52
N TYR A 165 10.95 -8.20 9.53
CA TYR A 165 10.75 -7.66 10.88
C TYR A 165 12.04 -7.19 11.54
N THR A 166 13.18 -7.74 11.15
CA THR A 166 14.50 -7.29 11.61
C THR A 166 14.92 -5.97 10.94
N SER A 167 14.63 -5.81 9.64
CA SER A 167 15.00 -4.65 8.81
C SER A 167 14.14 -3.40 9.02
N GLU A 168 12.89 -3.58 9.46
CA GLU A 168 11.84 -2.55 9.47
C GLU A 168 12.17 -1.32 10.34
N LYS A 169 13.03 -1.46 11.35
CA LYS A 169 13.32 -0.42 12.35
C LYS A 169 13.76 0.94 11.78
N SER A 170 14.26 0.97 10.54
CA SER A 170 14.71 2.20 9.85
C SER A 170 13.74 2.73 8.78
N MET A 171 12.62 2.05 8.53
CA MET A 171 11.74 2.36 7.40
C MET A 171 11.08 3.74 7.51
N LEU A 172 10.62 4.11 8.71
CA LEU A 172 10.00 5.40 8.97
C LEU A 172 10.96 6.57 8.66
N GLU A 173 12.22 6.46 9.07
CA GLU A 173 13.23 7.49 8.82
C GLU A 173 13.51 7.63 7.32
N LYS A 174 13.64 6.51 6.60
CA LYS A 174 13.84 6.50 5.14
C LYS A 174 12.67 7.13 4.39
N LEU A 175 11.43 6.85 4.79
CA LEU A 175 10.24 7.45 4.18
C LEU A 175 10.21 8.97 4.40
N HIS A 176 10.45 9.44 5.62
CA HIS A 176 10.52 10.87 5.93
C HIS A 176 11.61 11.59 5.12
N GLU A 177 12.81 11.01 5.05
CA GLU A 177 13.92 11.55 4.26
C GLU A 177 13.57 11.64 2.78
N TYR A 178 12.97 10.59 2.23
CA TYR A 178 12.55 10.54 0.84
C TYR A 178 11.44 11.55 0.52
N ILE A 179 10.42 11.66 1.37
CA ILE A 179 9.33 12.64 1.24
C ILE A 179 9.91 14.06 1.23
N LYS A 180 10.80 14.37 2.17
CA LYS A 180 11.45 15.68 2.28
C LYS A 180 12.34 15.99 1.07
N ALA A 181 13.11 15.01 0.59
CA ALA A 181 13.96 15.18 -0.58
C ALA A 181 13.17 15.42 -1.89
N ASN A 182 11.90 15.00 -1.93
CA ASN A 182 11.01 15.11 -3.08
C ASN A 182 9.77 15.98 -2.79
N GLU A 183 9.85 16.94 -1.88
CA GLU A 183 8.69 17.69 -1.34
C GLU A 183 7.72 18.22 -2.41
N LYS A 184 8.26 18.75 -3.52
CA LYS A 184 7.47 19.33 -4.61
C LYS A 184 6.61 18.30 -5.35
N ASP A 185 7.04 17.04 -5.37
CA ASP A 185 6.29 15.95 -6.00
C ASP A 185 5.11 15.48 -5.13
N PHE A 186 5.07 15.89 -3.86
CA PHE A 186 3.97 15.58 -2.95
C PHE A 186 2.92 16.68 -2.85
N TYR A 187 3.18 17.88 -3.39
CA TYR A 187 2.19 18.94 -3.38
C TYR A 187 0.89 18.53 -4.06
N PHE A 188 -0.22 18.80 -3.38
CA PHE A 188 -1.55 18.49 -3.87
C PHE A 188 -2.52 19.59 -3.45
N ASN A 189 -3.44 19.95 -4.34
CA ASN A 189 -4.54 20.86 -4.04
C ASN A 189 -5.72 20.47 -4.93
N GLY A 190 -6.66 19.73 -4.35
CA GLY A 190 -7.74 19.13 -5.12
C GLY A 190 -8.83 18.53 -4.25
N GLU A 191 -9.89 18.11 -4.90
CA GLU A 191 -10.99 17.40 -4.27
C GLU A 191 -10.74 15.90 -4.29
N VAL A 192 -10.97 15.25 -3.16
CA VAL A 192 -10.79 13.81 -2.96
C VAL A 192 -12.06 13.24 -2.39
N LYS A 193 -12.50 12.10 -2.94
CA LYS A 193 -13.67 11.38 -2.45
C LYS A 193 -13.21 10.33 -1.44
N LYS A 194 -13.64 10.44 -0.19
CA LYS A 194 -13.25 9.52 0.91
C LYS A 194 -14.47 9.11 1.75
N PRO A 195 -14.39 7.99 2.48
CA PRO A 195 -15.42 7.61 3.45
C PRO A 195 -15.63 8.73 4.47
N LYS A 196 -16.90 8.91 4.87
CA LYS A 196 -17.33 9.88 5.88
C LYS A 196 -17.03 9.44 7.30
#